data_AF-A0A0L0FGP7-F1
#
_entry.id   AF-A0A0L0FGP7-F1
#
_cell.length_a   1.000
_cell.length_b   1.000
_cell.length_c   1.000
_cell.angle_alpha   90.00
_cell.angle_beta   90.00
_cell.angle_gamma   90.00
#
_symmetry.space_group_name_H-M   'P 1'
#
loop_
_entity.id
_entity.type
_entity.pdbx_description
1 polymer ?
#
loop_
_entity_poly.entity_id
_entity_poly.type
_entity_poly.pdbx_seq_one_letter_code
_entity_poly.pdbx_strand_id
1 'polypeptide(L)'
;MTVLSAGMGWVITIIPRIYTFYASTLLFFVFGVKLIRDGSRMTPEEEAEEFDEVTQELKKHDEDRENIRRESDPEAPPPTASDEQRARWQNDIANGILMQAFTMTFLAEWGDRSQITTVVLAARENPYGVAIGGTIGHAVCTSLAVVGGRMVAQKISVKTVTIAGGIVFLIFAFMSIVQGPDA
;
A
#
# COMPACT_ATOMS: atom_id res chain seq x y z
N MET A 1 -11.92 9.14 6.82
CA MET A 1 -11.15 8.67 7.99
C MET A 1 -11.82 8.96 9.33
N THR A 2 -12.41 10.13 9.55
CA THR A 2 -12.91 10.57 10.87
C THR A 2 -14.07 9.77 11.47
N VAL A 3 -15.13 9.46 10.70
CA VAL A 3 -16.33 8.75 11.24
C VAL A 3 -16.05 7.27 11.53
N LEU A 4 -15.31 6.61 10.65
CA LEU A 4 -14.88 5.23 10.84
C LEU A 4 -13.79 5.10 11.94
N SER A 5 -12.92 6.09 12.10
CA SER A 5 -11.98 6.16 13.23
C SER A 5 -12.67 6.31 14.59
N ALA A 6 -13.79 7.03 14.66
CA ALA A 6 -14.57 7.15 15.89
C ALA A 6 -15.20 5.80 16.29
N GLY A 7 -15.69 5.01 15.32
CA GLY A 7 -16.23 3.67 15.57
C GLY A 7 -15.17 2.65 15.97
N MET A 8 -13.99 2.70 15.36
CA MET A 8 -12.91 1.77 15.70
C MET A 8 -12.13 2.16 16.96
N GLY A 9 -12.11 3.45 17.34
CA GLY A 9 -11.62 3.87 18.65
C GLY A 9 -12.29 3.11 19.79
N TRP A 10 -13.58 2.81 19.64
CA TRP A 10 -14.33 1.95 20.56
C TRP A 10 -13.94 0.46 20.47
N VAL A 11 -13.62 -0.07 19.29
CA VAL A 11 -13.19 -1.47 19.12
C VAL A 11 -11.77 -1.70 19.65
N ILE A 12 -10.83 -0.78 19.42
CA ILE A 12 -9.45 -0.86 19.91
C ILE A 12 -9.42 -0.74 21.43
N THR A 13 -10.37 -0.03 22.06
CA THR A 13 -10.50 -0.05 23.53
C THR A 13 -10.96 -1.38 24.11
N ILE A 14 -11.51 -2.29 23.28
CA ILE A 14 -11.97 -3.61 23.73
C ILE A 14 -10.83 -4.64 23.70
N ILE A 15 -9.81 -4.46 22.86
CA ILE A 15 -8.70 -5.41 22.73
C ILE A 15 -7.57 -5.03 23.68
N PRO A 16 -7.22 -5.88 24.67
CA PRO A 16 -6.12 -5.58 25.58
C PRO A 16 -4.78 -5.53 24.84
N ARG A 17 -3.97 -4.49 25.12
CA ARG A 17 -2.66 -4.21 24.49
C ARG A 17 -1.69 -5.39 24.52
N ILE A 18 -1.79 -6.23 25.54
CA ILE A 18 -0.96 -7.43 25.68
C ILE A 18 -1.18 -8.43 24.53
N TYR A 19 -2.43 -8.60 24.09
CA TYR A 19 -2.76 -9.54 23.02
C TYR A 19 -2.34 -9.00 21.65
N THR A 20 -2.53 -7.70 21.39
CA THR A 20 -2.09 -7.09 20.13
C THR A 20 -0.56 -7.10 20.00
N PHE A 21 0.15 -6.93 21.11
CA PHE A 21 1.61 -7.00 21.15
C PHE A 21 2.13 -8.40 20.80
N TYR A 22 1.65 -9.45 21.48
CA TYR A 22 2.10 -10.81 21.19
C TYR A 22 1.64 -11.31 19.82
N ALA A 23 0.42 -10.97 19.40
CA ALA A 23 -0.09 -11.33 18.09
C ALA A 23 0.73 -10.68 16.96
N SER A 24 1.02 -9.38 17.05
CA SER A 24 1.84 -8.68 16.03
C SER A 24 3.28 -9.19 16.00
N THR A 25 3.88 -9.45 17.16
CA THR A 25 5.23 -10.03 17.27
C THR A 25 5.30 -11.42 16.62
N LEU A 26 4.35 -12.29 16.93
CA LEU A 26 4.26 -13.63 16.34
C LEU A 26 4.04 -13.53 14.82
N LEU A 27 3.17 -12.63 14.39
CA LEU A 27 2.86 -12.41 12.98
C LEU A 27 4.11 -11.96 12.21
N PHE A 28 4.81 -10.93 12.69
CA PHE A 28 6.06 -10.48 12.08
C PHE A 28 7.13 -11.57 12.05
N PHE A 29 7.26 -12.36 13.11
CA PHE A 29 8.22 -13.46 13.12
C PHE A 29 7.88 -14.54 12.07
N VAL A 30 6.64 -15.01 12.04
CA VAL A 30 6.19 -16.06 11.10
C VAL A 30 6.30 -15.58 9.65
N PHE A 31 5.82 -14.38 9.34
CA PHE A 31 5.93 -13.82 7.99
C PHE A 31 7.38 -13.55 7.61
N GLY A 32 8.20 -13.05 8.54
CA GLY A 32 9.62 -12.79 8.31
C GLY A 32 10.37 -14.07 7.91
N VAL A 33 10.20 -15.15 8.68
CA VAL A 33 10.81 -16.45 8.36
C VAL A 33 10.25 -17.01 7.05
N LYS A 34 8.94 -16.92 6.84
CA LYS A 34 8.30 -17.40 5.60
C LYS A 34 8.89 -16.70 4.38
N LEU A 35 8.95 -15.37 4.37
CA LEU A 35 9.43 -14.59 3.24
C LEU A 35 10.91 -14.85 2.94
N ILE A 36 11.75 -15.00 3.96
CA ILE A 36 13.15 -15.39 3.74
C ILE A 36 13.25 -16.79 3.15
N ARG A 37 12.45 -17.74 3.64
CA ARG A 37 12.46 -19.12 3.12
C ARG A 37 11.98 -19.17 1.68
N ASP A 38 10.88 -18.50 1.38
CA ASP A 38 10.26 -18.49 0.05
C ASP A 38 11.20 -17.76 -0.94
N GLY A 39 11.73 -16.59 -0.56
CA GLY A 39 12.75 -15.88 -1.36
C GLY A 39 14.06 -16.66 -1.55
N SER A 40 14.49 -17.46 -0.57
CA SER A 40 15.69 -18.30 -0.72
C SER A 40 15.48 -19.50 -1.64
N ARG A 41 14.23 -19.97 -1.79
CA ARG A 41 13.87 -21.09 -2.66
C ARG A 41 13.59 -20.66 -4.11
N MET A 42 13.26 -19.39 -4.35
CA MET A 42 13.06 -18.85 -5.70
C MET A 42 14.34 -19.01 -6.55
N THR A 43 14.21 -19.77 -7.63
CA THR A 43 15.24 -19.87 -8.67
C THR A 43 15.17 -18.68 -9.64
N PRO A 44 16.25 -18.34 -10.35
CA PRO A 44 16.23 -17.25 -11.33
C PRO A 44 15.24 -17.47 -12.49
N GLU A 45 14.94 -18.73 -12.83
CA GLU A 45 13.97 -19.09 -13.87
C GLU A 45 12.53 -18.88 -13.40
N GLU A 46 12.18 -19.38 -12.20
CA GLU A 46 10.86 -19.14 -11.58
C GLU A 46 10.61 -17.63 -11.36
N GLU A 47 11.64 -16.87 -10.97
CA GLU A 47 11.55 -15.42 -10.79
C GLU A 47 11.23 -14.69 -12.11
N ALA A 48 11.81 -15.15 -13.23
CA ALA A 48 11.53 -14.59 -14.54
C ALA A 48 10.11 -14.96 -15.02
N GLU A 49 9.66 -16.19 -14.73
CA GLU A 49 8.32 -16.67 -15.07
C GLU A 49 7.23 -15.93 -14.28
N GLU A 50 7.38 -15.76 -12.96
CA GLU A 50 6.45 -14.98 -12.12
C GLU A 50 6.37 -13.52 -12.60
N PHE A 51 7.50 -12.92 -12.97
CA PHE A 51 7.52 -11.54 -13.46
C PHE A 51 6.84 -11.40 -14.83
N ASP A 52 7.05 -12.36 -15.74
CA ASP A 52 6.40 -12.35 -17.05
C ASP A 52 4.89 -12.61 -16.93
N GLU A 53 4.48 -13.54 -16.06
CA GLU A 53 3.06 -13.82 -15.77
C GLU A 53 2.35 -12.55 -15.26
N VAL A 54 2.89 -11.88 -14.23
CA VAL A 54 2.31 -10.62 -13.72
C VAL A 54 2.28 -9.54 -14.81
N THR A 55 3.31 -9.46 -15.65
CA THR A 55 3.35 -8.50 -16.76
C THR A 55 2.28 -8.81 -17.81
N GLN A 56 2.05 -10.09 -18.11
CA GLN A 56 1.00 -10.52 -19.04
C GLN A 56 -0.40 -10.30 -18.46
N GLU A 57 -0.62 -10.60 -17.17
CA GLU A 57 -1.89 -10.33 -16.50
C GLU A 57 -2.24 -8.84 -16.51
N LEU A 58 -1.26 -7.97 -16.24
CA LEU A 58 -1.45 -6.52 -16.31
C LEU A 58 -1.81 -6.05 -17.73
N LYS A 59 -1.14 -6.57 -18.76
CA LYS A 59 -1.47 -6.27 -20.17
C LYS A 59 -2.89 -6.70 -20.52
N LYS A 60 -3.26 -7.92 -20.14
CA LYS A 60 -4.61 -8.46 -20.38
C LYS A 60 -5.68 -7.62 -19.67
N HIS A 61 -5.42 -7.22 -18.43
CA HIS A 61 -6.33 -6.35 -17.69
C HIS A 61 -6.49 -4.96 -18.33
N ASP A 62 -5.42 -4.40 -18.91
CA ASP A 62 -5.49 -3.16 -19.69
C ASP A 62 -6.30 -3.33 -21.00
N GLU A 63 -6.11 -4.45 -21.71
CA GLU A 63 -6.86 -4.80 -22.93
C GLU A 63 -8.35 -5.01 -22.65
N ASP A 64 -8.70 -5.76 -21.59
CA ASP A 64 -10.09 -6.00 -21.17
C ASP A 64 -10.77 -4.67 -20.84
N ARG A 65 -10.05 -3.76 -20.18
CA ARG A 65 -10.55 -2.43 -19.84
C ARG A 65 -10.75 -1.55 -21.08
N GLU A 66 -9.89 -1.69 -22.09
CA GLU A 66 -10.06 -1.01 -23.38
C GLU A 66 -11.25 -1.59 -24.17
N ASN A 67 -11.44 -2.91 -24.16
CA ASN A 67 -12.59 -3.56 -24.78
C ASN A 67 -13.91 -3.12 -24.14
N ILE A 68 -13.99 -3.06 -22.81
CA ILE A 68 -15.16 -2.52 -22.09
C ILE A 68 -15.44 -1.07 -22.52
N ARG A 69 -14.39 -0.25 -22.69
CA ARG A 69 -14.53 1.13 -23.17
C ARG A 69 -15.10 1.17 -24.59
N ARG A 70 -14.62 0.33 -25.52
CA ARG A 70 -15.12 0.26 -26.90
C ARG A 70 -16.56 -0.24 -26.98
N GLU A 71 -16.94 -1.19 -26.13
CA GLU A 71 -18.32 -1.67 -26.03
C GLU A 71 -19.28 -0.59 -25.51
N SER A 72 -18.78 0.30 -24.65
CA SER A 72 -19.56 1.40 -24.07
C SER A 72 -19.82 2.57 -25.04
N ASP A 73 -18.96 2.78 -26.05
CA ASP A 73 -19.08 3.88 -27.02
C ASP A 73 -18.66 3.42 -28.45
N PRO A 74 -19.59 2.84 -29.24
CA PRO A 74 -19.28 2.17 -30.51
C PRO A 74 -19.01 3.10 -31.71
N GLU A 75 -19.37 4.37 -31.62
CA GLU A 75 -19.29 5.34 -32.74
C GLU A 75 -18.15 6.37 -32.59
N ALA A 76 -17.30 6.21 -31.58
CA ALA A 76 -16.15 7.09 -31.37
C ALA A 76 -15.14 6.94 -32.52
N PRO A 77 -14.78 8.04 -33.23
CA PRO A 77 -13.69 8.00 -34.21
C PRO A 77 -12.39 7.57 -33.52
N PRO A 78 -11.45 6.92 -34.24
CA PRO A 78 -10.19 6.46 -33.66
C PRO A 78 -9.50 7.65 -32.97
N PRO A 79 -9.35 7.59 -31.63
CA PRO A 79 -8.91 8.76 -30.88
C PRO A 79 -7.44 9.06 -31.21
N THR A 80 -7.10 10.34 -31.28
CA THR A 80 -5.70 10.74 -31.49
C THR A 80 -4.88 10.36 -30.25
N ALA A 81 -3.58 10.08 -30.39
CA ALA A 81 -2.74 9.62 -29.27
C ALA A 81 -2.81 10.55 -28.02
N SER A 82 -3.00 11.86 -28.23
CA SER A 82 -3.20 12.84 -27.16
C SER A 82 -4.60 12.80 -26.51
N ASP A 83 -5.64 12.52 -27.30
CA ASP A 83 -7.02 12.41 -26.82
C ASP A 83 -7.23 11.08 -26.09
N GLU A 84 -6.58 10.00 -26.55
CA GLU A 84 -6.48 8.74 -25.83
C GLU A 84 -5.84 8.90 -24.47
N GLN A 85 -4.67 9.56 -24.40
CA GLN A 85 -4.01 9.81 -23.11
C GLN A 85 -4.89 10.64 -22.18
N ARG A 86 -5.55 11.69 -22.65
CA ARG A 86 -6.43 12.53 -21.81
C ARG A 86 -7.67 11.79 -21.32
N ALA A 87 -8.36 11.06 -22.20
CA ALA A 87 -9.56 10.30 -21.84
C ALA A 87 -9.22 9.13 -20.89
N ARG A 88 -8.08 8.46 -21.10
CA ARG A 88 -7.55 7.46 -20.17
C ARG A 88 -7.25 8.09 -18.81
N TRP A 89 -6.48 9.17 -18.77
CA TRP A 89 -6.19 9.89 -17.53
C TRP A 89 -7.47 10.32 -16.79
N GLN A 90 -8.49 10.81 -17.51
CA GLN A 90 -9.76 11.20 -16.90
C GLN A 90 -10.54 10.00 -16.35
N ASN A 91 -10.65 8.88 -17.06
CA ASN A 91 -11.36 7.69 -16.59
C ASN A 91 -10.59 6.92 -15.50
N ASP A 92 -9.25 6.95 -15.54
CA ASP A 92 -8.34 6.36 -14.56
C ASP A 92 -8.41 7.11 -13.23
N ILE A 93 -8.42 8.45 -13.31
CA ILE A 93 -8.65 9.32 -12.17
C ILE A 93 -10.11 9.24 -11.70
N ALA A 94 -11.09 9.10 -12.60
CA ALA A 94 -12.49 9.22 -12.22
C ALA A 94 -13.03 8.01 -11.45
N ASN A 95 -12.75 6.76 -11.84
CA ASN A 95 -13.52 5.63 -11.28
C ASN A 95 -12.72 4.39 -10.84
N GLY A 96 -11.66 4.00 -11.55
CA GLY A 96 -10.97 2.72 -11.30
C GLY A 96 -9.73 2.84 -10.43
N ILE A 97 -8.71 3.53 -10.96
CA ILE A 97 -7.37 3.56 -10.36
C ILE A 97 -7.36 4.45 -9.12
N LEU A 98 -8.04 5.60 -9.15
CA LEU A 98 -8.17 6.45 -7.96
C LEU A 98 -8.85 5.69 -6.82
N MET A 99 -9.97 5.00 -7.10
CA MET A 99 -10.71 4.28 -6.05
C MET A 99 -9.92 3.08 -5.53
N GLN A 100 -9.21 2.35 -6.40
CA GLN A 100 -8.33 1.25 -6.00
C GLN A 100 -7.15 1.74 -5.15
N ALA A 101 -6.40 2.75 -5.63
CA ALA A 101 -5.26 3.32 -4.91
C ALA A 101 -5.70 3.97 -3.60
N PHE A 102 -6.83 4.70 -3.61
CA PHE A 102 -7.45 5.23 -2.40
C PHE A 102 -7.77 4.10 -1.44
N THR A 103 -8.51 3.06 -1.85
CA THR A 103 -8.93 1.97 -0.97
C THR A 103 -7.73 1.20 -0.41
N MET A 104 -6.74 0.88 -1.25
CA MET A 104 -5.52 0.18 -0.83
C MET A 104 -4.72 1.00 0.18
N THR A 105 -4.49 2.28 -0.10
CA THR A 105 -3.75 3.19 0.81
C THR A 105 -4.53 3.45 2.09
N PHE A 106 -5.84 3.66 1.96
CA PHE A 106 -6.75 3.91 3.06
C PHE A 106 -6.81 2.73 4.03
N LEU A 107 -6.89 1.50 3.52
CA LEU A 107 -6.85 0.29 4.34
C LEU A 107 -5.45 0.01 4.92
N ALA A 108 -4.38 0.29 4.16
CA ALA A 108 -3.01 0.10 4.63
C ALA A 108 -2.64 1.06 5.77
N GLU A 109 -3.04 2.33 5.67
CA GLU A 109 -2.80 3.36 6.68
C GLU A 109 -3.87 3.35 7.79
N TRP A 110 -4.88 2.49 7.69
CA TRP A 110 -5.99 2.45 8.61
C TRP A 110 -5.54 2.08 10.02
N GLY A 111 -5.77 2.96 11.00
CA GLY A 111 -5.47 2.69 12.41
C GLY A 111 -3.97 2.66 12.72
N ASP A 112 -3.13 3.21 11.83
CA ASP A 112 -1.70 3.37 12.11
C ASP A 112 -1.44 4.38 13.24
N ARG A 113 -0.27 4.26 13.88
CA ARG A 113 0.18 5.14 14.97
C ARG A 113 0.24 6.60 14.54
N SER A 114 0.50 6.86 13.25
CA SER A 114 0.45 8.21 12.67
C SER A 114 -0.94 8.86 12.84
N GLN A 115 -2.03 8.10 12.74
CA GLN A 115 -3.40 8.60 12.93
C GLN A 115 -3.66 9.01 14.38
N ILE A 116 -3.28 8.17 15.35
CA ILE A 116 -3.43 8.48 16.79
C ILE A 116 -2.59 9.71 17.16
N THR A 117 -1.34 9.77 16.67
CA THR A 117 -0.44 10.90 16.89
C THR A 117 -1.03 12.19 16.34
N THR A 118 -1.61 12.15 15.14
CA THR A 118 -2.26 13.30 14.51
C THR A 118 -3.48 13.77 15.31
N VAL A 119 -4.31 12.86 15.83
CA VAL A 119 -5.47 13.20 16.67
C VAL A 119 -5.03 13.84 17.99
N VAL A 120 -4.02 13.27 18.66
CA VAL A 120 -3.48 13.82 19.91
C VAL A 120 -2.86 15.20 19.66
N LEU A 121 -2.13 15.38 18.57
CA LEU A 121 -1.53 16.66 18.22
C LEU A 121 -2.59 17.71 17.89
N ALA A 122 -3.62 17.35 17.11
CA ALA A 122 -4.75 18.24 16.81
C ALA A 122 -5.59 18.60 18.04
N ALA A 123 -5.61 17.76 19.07
CA ALA A 123 -6.27 18.07 20.35
C ALA A 123 -5.47 19.04 21.22
N ARG A 124 -4.15 19.12 21.04
CA ARG A 124 -3.24 19.97 21.83
C ARG A 124 -2.87 21.28 21.13
N GLU A 125 -2.84 21.28 19.81
CA GLU A 125 -2.39 22.39 18.96
C GLU A 125 -3.52 22.86 18.03
N ASN A 126 -3.24 23.85 17.18
CA ASN A 126 -4.22 24.33 16.20
C ASN A 126 -4.62 23.23 15.20
N PRO A 127 -5.89 22.79 15.16
CA PRO A 127 -6.33 21.68 14.31
C PRO A 127 -6.12 21.95 12.81
N TYR A 128 -6.28 23.20 12.36
CA TYR A 128 -6.07 23.57 10.95
C TYR A 128 -4.60 23.49 10.58
N GLY A 129 -3.71 23.93 11.47
CA GLY A 129 -2.25 23.81 11.27
C GLY A 129 -1.78 22.36 11.19
N VAL A 130 -2.30 21.51 12.08
CA VAL A 130 -2.01 20.06 12.07
C VAL A 130 -2.56 19.39 10.82
N ALA A 131 -3.78 19.73 10.39
CA ALA A 131 -4.37 19.18 9.18
C ALA A 131 -3.57 19.54 7.92
N ILE A 132 -3.17 20.80 7.77
CA ILE A 132 -2.38 21.26 6.61
C ILE A 132 -0.99 20.62 6.63
N GLY A 133 -0.29 20.70 7.77
CA GLY A 133 1.05 20.13 7.92
C GLY A 133 1.08 18.61 7.69
N GLY A 134 0.12 17.89 8.27
CA GLY A 134 -0.05 16.45 8.07
C GLY A 134 -0.35 16.09 6.62
N THR A 135 -1.22 16.85 5.95
CA THR A 135 -1.53 16.64 4.52
C THR A 135 -0.29 16.82 3.65
N ILE A 136 0.48 17.90 3.87
CA ILE A 136 1.72 18.15 3.12
C ILE A 136 2.76 17.07 3.39
N GLY A 137 2.95 16.69 4.66
CA GLY A 137 3.87 15.63 5.05
C GLY A 137 3.54 14.29 4.38
N HIS A 138 2.27 13.87 4.46
CA HIS A 138 1.79 12.66 3.79
C HIS A 138 1.92 12.74 2.27
N ALA A 139 1.61 13.89 1.66
CA ALA A 139 1.76 14.07 0.22
C ALA A 139 3.22 13.88 -0.22
N VAL A 140 4.17 14.46 0.52
CA VAL A 140 5.61 14.33 0.23
C VAL A 140 6.06 12.88 0.43
N CYS A 141 5.69 12.25 1.54
CA CYS A 141 6.05 10.86 1.84
C CYS A 141 5.52 9.90 0.77
N THR A 142 4.24 10.03 0.42
CA THR A 142 3.59 9.22 -0.63
C THR A 142 4.23 9.45 -1.98
N SER A 143 4.51 10.70 -2.35
CA SER A 143 5.15 11.01 -3.63
C SER A 143 6.54 10.38 -3.73
N LEU A 144 7.32 10.43 -2.64
CA LEU A 144 8.64 9.81 -2.58
C LEU A 144 8.53 8.28 -2.66
N ALA A 145 7.55 7.67 -1.98
CA ALA A 145 7.30 6.24 -2.04
C ALA A 145 6.90 5.78 -3.45
N VAL A 146 6.06 6.53 -4.16
CA VAL A 146 5.65 6.21 -5.55
C VAL A 146 6.82 6.33 -6.53
N VAL A 147 7.56 7.43 -6.47
CA VAL A 147 8.72 7.65 -7.37
C VAL A 147 9.83 6.65 -7.06
N GLY A 148 10.17 6.49 -5.78
CA GLY A 148 11.18 5.54 -5.32
C GLY A 148 10.78 4.09 -5.62
N GLY A 149 9.52 3.73 -5.38
CA GLY A 149 8.97 2.41 -5.69
C GLY A 149 9.07 2.09 -7.17
N ARG A 150 8.72 3.03 -8.06
CA ARG A 150 8.89 2.85 -9.50
C ARG A 150 10.35 2.63 -9.89
N MET A 151 11.28 3.41 -9.33
CA MET A 151 12.71 3.26 -9.63
C MET A 151 13.29 1.93 -9.11
N VAL A 152 12.83 1.48 -7.95
CA VAL A 152 13.25 0.23 -7.31
C VAL A 152 12.68 -0.97 -8.06
N ALA A 153 11.39 -0.96 -8.40
CA ALA A 153 10.73 -2.06 -9.10
C ALA A 153 11.32 -2.34 -10.49
N GLN A 154 11.93 -1.34 -11.13
CA GLN A 154 12.57 -1.51 -12.45
C GLN A 154 14.01 -2.08 -12.36
N LYS A 155 14.62 -2.10 -11.18
CA LYS A 155 16.04 -2.49 -11.01
C LYS A 155 16.27 -3.61 -10.00
N ILE A 156 15.31 -3.92 -9.15
CA ILE A 156 15.44 -4.92 -8.10
C ILE A 156 14.55 -6.11 -8.42
N SER A 157 15.12 -7.29 -8.27
CA SER A 157 14.48 -8.57 -8.55
C SER A 157 13.41 -8.90 -7.49
N VAL A 158 12.35 -9.63 -7.85
CA VAL A 158 11.25 -10.05 -6.95
C VAL A 158 11.78 -10.82 -5.75
N LYS A 159 12.78 -11.67 -5.97
CA LYS A 159 13.50 -12.40 -4.91
C LYS A 159 14.12 -11.46 -3.89
N THR A 160 14.79 -10.41 -4.35
CA THR A 160 15.46 -9.44 -3.48
C THR A 160 14.44 -8.67 -2.65
N VAL A 161 13.32 -8.26 -3.26
CA VAL A 161 12.22 -7.58 -2.54
C VAL A 161 11.61 -8.51 -1.48
N THR A 162 11.40 -9.78 -1.82
CA THR A 162 10.83 -10.78 -0.91
C THR A 162 11.73 -11.05 0.30
N ILE A 163 13.03 -11.25 0.06
CA ILE A 163 14.01 -11.44 1.15
C ILE A 163 14.13 -10.18 2.00
N ALA A 164 14.22 -9.00 1.38
CA ALA A 164 14.31 -7.73 2.10
C ALA A 164 13.08 -7.50 2.99
N GLY A 165 11.87 -7.77 2.49
CA GLY A 165 10.63 -7.72 3.27
C GLY A 165 10.67 -8.68 4.46
N GLY A 166 11.16 -9.91 4.25
CA GLY A 166 11.35 -10.88 5.32
C GLY A 166 12.31 -10.41 6.42
N ILE A 167 13.44 -9.81 6.03
CA ILE A 167 14.41 -9.23 6.97
C ILE A 167 13.77 -8.09 7.78
N VAL A 168 13.04 -7.18 7.13
CA VAL A 168 12.35 -6.06 7.81
C VAL A 168 11.34 -6.58 8.83
N PHE A 169 10.57 -7.62 8.48
CA PHE A 169 9.65 -8.23 9.44
C PHE A 169 10.36 -8.88 10.63
N LEU A 170 11.50 -9.56 10.42
CA LEU A 170 12.28 -10.09 11.54
C LEU A 170 12.86 -8.99 12.43
N ILE A 171 13.31 -7.88 11.84
CA ILE A 171 13.75 -6.70 12.61
C ILE A 171 12.60 -6.16 13.46
N PHE A 172 11.39 -6.03 12.91
CA PHE A 172 10.23 -5.58 13.69
C PHE A 172 9.84 -6.57 14.79
N ALA A 173 9.88 -7.88 14.52
CA ALA A 173 9.65 -8.89 15.55
C ALA A 173 10.66 -8.77 16.70
N PHE A 174 11.94 -8.60 16.37
CA PHE A 174 13.01 -8.42 17.36
C PHE A 174 12.84 -7.12 18.15
N MET A 175 12.63 -5.99 17.46
CA MET A 175 12.40 -4.69 18.10
C MET A 175 11.18 -4.70 19.01
N SER A 176 10.11 -5.39 18.60
CA SER A 176 8.90 -5.56 19.40
C SER A 176 9.24 -6.28 20.72
N ILE A 177 9.94 -7.41 20.67
CA ILE A 177 10.37 -8.16 21.86
C ILE A 177 11.24 -7.29 22.79
N VAL A 178 12.14 -6.47 22.24
CA VAL A 178 13.03 -5.59 23.02
C VAL A 178 12.26 -4.46 23.72
N GLN A 179 11.25 -3.89 23.06
CA GLN A 179 10.40 -2.85 23.68
C GLN A 179 9.51 -3.41 24.79
N GLY A 180 9.08 -4.67 24.67
CA GLY A 180 8.17 -5.29 25.62
C GLY A 180 6.73 -4.77 25.50
N PRO A 181 5.77 -5.46 26.13
CA PRO A 181 4.34 -5.16 25.98
C PRO A 181 3.85 -3.90 26.71
N ASP A 182 4.69 -3.30 27.55
CA ASP A 182 4.36 -2.14 28.40
C ASP A 182 4.82 -0.80 27.81
N ALA A 183 5.42 -0.82 26.61
CA ALA A 183 5.90 0.36 25.88
C ALA A 183 4.79 1.16 25.18
#